data_AF-A0A3D4B5Y5-F1
#
_entry.id   AF-A0A3D4B5Y5-F1
#
_cell.length_a   1.000
_cell.length_b   1.000
_cell.length_c   1.000
_cell.angle_alpha   90.00
_cell.angle_beta   90.00
_cell.angle_gamma   90.00
#
_symmetry.space_group_name_H-M   'P 1'
#
loop_
_entity.id
_entity.type
_entity.pdbx_description
1 polymer ?
#
loop_
_entity_poly.entity_id
_entity_poly.type
_entity_poly.pdbx_seq_one_letter_code
_entity_poly.pdbx_strand_id
1 'polypeptide(L)'
;MINEVFARTRGWIESLGQTIRFEDTVYTVVGVVEDFHYRDFEDPIMPALFRLGDESEFQYLTLRVNTGAGVESALALKNTWERLVPGTPFEYFFQNEVFEQFFQESGGITRVFTFVAIIALLISCLGLFGLASQNIASRLKEISIRKVLGASVPHITLMANRRFLLLLSIGAVVATPLSYLIMNTLLDDIYTYRMSIGPSSFIFAYVLVFITASLTIATQVYKLISTNPVEVLRNE
;
A
#
# COMPACT_ATOMS: atom_id res chain seq x y z
N MET A 1 20.39 -9.54 -28.63
CA MET A 1 19.22 -10.27 -28.10
C MET A 1 18.07 -9.29 -27.91
N ILE A 2 16.83 -9.75 -27.89
CA ILE A 2 15.64 -8.92 -27.65
C ILE A 2 14.78 -9.56 -26.55
N ASN A 3 13.85 -8.81 -25.94
CA ASN A 3 12.82 -9.43 -25.08
C ASN A 3 11.59 -9.90 -25.88
N GLU A 4 10.70 -10.65 -25.24
CA GLU A 4 9.47 -11.16 -25.88
C GLU A 4 8.53 -10.03 -26.34
N VAL A 5 8.38 -8.96 -25.55
CA VAL A 5 7.58 -7.78 -25.95
C VAL A 5 8.08 -7.20 -27.26
N PHE A 6 9.40 -7.12 -27.49
CA PHE A 6 9.95 -6.63 -28.74
C PHE A 6 9.52 -7.52 -29.92
N ALA A 7 9.65 -8.84 -29.77
CA ALA A 7 9.25 -9.80 -30.79
C ALA A 7 7.75 -9.69 -31.11
N ARG A 8 6.90 -9.62 -30.08
CA ARG A 8 5.45 -9.46 -30.23
C ARG A 8 5.08 -8.16 -30.93
N THR A 9 5.72 -7.04 -30.55
CA THR A 9 5.47 -5.73 -31.16
C THR A 9 5.83 -5.70 -32.65
N ARG A 10 6.84 -6.48 -33.06
CA ARG A 10 7.21 -6.64 -34.47
C ARG A 10 6.36 -7.65 -35.24
N GLY A 11 5.45 -8.36 -34.57
CA GLY A 11 4.63 -9.42 -35.17
C GLY A 11 5.43 -10.66 -35.57
N TRP A 12 6.58 -10.89 -34.95
CA TRP A 12 7.43 -12.04 -35.28
C TRP A 12 6.98 -13.30 -34.55
N ILE A 13 6.69 -14.33 -35.34
CA ILE A 13 6.44 -15.70 -34.83
C ILE A 13 7.77 -16.42 -34.65
N GLU A 14 8.71 -16.22 -35.58
CA GLU A 14 10.08 -16.74 -35.52
C GLU A 14 11.06 -15.57 -35.51
N SER A 15 11.55 -15.27 -34.31
CA SER A 15 12.35 -14.07 -34.03
C SER A 15 13.85 -14.25 -34.28
N LEU A 16 14.34 -15.50 -34.28
CA LEU A 16 15.77 -15.79 -34.45
C LEU A 16 16.18 -15.57 -35.91
N GLY A 17 17.35 -14.99 -36.13
CA GLY A 17 17.89 -14.69 -37.46
C GLY A 17 17.30 -13.44 -38.13
N GLN A 18 16.25 -12.83 -37.55
CA GLN A 18 15.69 -11.57 -38.04
C GLN A 18 16.72 -10.44 -37.91
N THR A 19 16.65 -9.46 -38.80
CA THR A 19 17.53 -8.28 -38.76
C THR A 19 16.79 -7.06 -38.22
N ILE A 20 17.50 -6.29 -37.40
CA ILE A 20 17.02 -5.05 -36.80
C ILE A 20 18.02 -3.97 -37.19
N ARG A 21 17.54 -2.91 -37.83
CA ARG A 21 18.32 -1.67 -37.95
C ARG A 21 18.11 -0.85 -36.69
N PHE A 22 19.18 -0.59 -35.96
CA PHE A 22 19.19 0.30 -34.82
C PHE A 22 20.27 1.35 -35.07
N GLU A 23 19.86 2.62 -35.09
CA GLU A 23 20.69 3.73 -35.58
C GLU A 23 21.22 3.43 -37.00
N ASP A 24 22.54 3.39 -37.19
CA ASP A 24 23.20 3.12 -38.47
C ASP A 24 23.72 1.70 -38.63
N THR A 25 23.50 0.84 -37.63
CA THR A 25 24.01 -0.54 -37.62
C THR A 25 22.87 -1.55 -37.79
N VAL A 26 23.13 -2.58 -38.58
CA VAL A 26 22.23 -3.72 -38.74
C VAL A 26 22.66 -4.84 -37.80
N TYR A 27 21.77 -5.21 -36.90
CA TYR A 27 21.96 -6.29 -35.94
C TYR A 27 21.12 -7.50 -36.32
N THR A 28 21.66 -8.70 -36.07
CA THR A 28 20.91 -9.96 -36.21
C THR A 28 20.45 -10.44 -34.84
N VAL A 29 19.19 -10.86 -34.75
CA VAL A 29 18.62 -11.41 -33.52
C VAL A 29 19.16 -12.82 -33.30
N VAL A 30 20.01 -12.98 -32.30
CA VAL A 30 20.62 -14.27 -31.93
C VAL A 30 19.96 -14.94 -30.72
N GLY A 31 19.02 -14.25 -30.07
CA GLY A 31 18.36 -14.75 -28.87
C GLY A 31 17.21 -13.87 -28.43
N VAL A 32 16.22 -14.51 -27.81
CA VAL A 32 15.07 -13.87 -27.15
C VAL A 32 15.15 -14.20 -25.66
N VAL A 33 15.03 -13.18 -24.82
CA VAL A 33 14.97 -13.32 -23.36
C VAL A 33 13.54 -13.08 -22.87
N GLU A 34 13.22 -13.64 -21.70
CA GLU A 34 11.95 -13.38 -21.01
C GLU A 34 11.78 -11.87 -20.73
N ASP A 35 10.52 -11.45 -20.56
CA ASP A 35 10.18 -10.07 -20.24
C ASP A 35 10.61 -9.69 -18.82
N PHE A 36 11.21 -8.51 -18.68
CA PHE A 36 11.69 -7.98 -17.40
C PHE A 36 11.50 -6.47 -17.35
N HIS A 37 11.33 -5.93 -16.14
CA HIS A 37 11.34 -4.50 -15.90
C HIS A 37 12.78 -3.99 -15.88
N TYR A 38 13.07 -3.00 -16.73
CA TYR A 38 14.36 -2.31 -16.80
C TYR A 38 14.22 -0.79 -16.63
N ARG A 39 12.99 -0.32 -16.42
CA ARG A 39 12.61 1.03 -16.04
C ARG A 39 11.83 0.95 -14.73
N ASP A 40 11.01 1.96 -14.46
CA ASP A 40 10.11 1.98 -13.32
C ASP A 40 9.16 0.77 -13.35
N PHE A 41 8.82 0.28 -12.15
CA PHE A 41 7.95 -0.89 -12.00
C PHE A 41 6.49 -0.60 -12.35
N GLU A 42 6.10 0.68 -12.40
CA GLU A 42 4.74 1.12 -12.74
C GLU A 42 4.50 1.09 -14.27
N ASP A 43 5.59 1.27 -15.03
CA ASP A 43 5.57 1.31 -16.48
C ASP A 43 5.31 -0.06 -17.12
N PRO A 44 4.66 -0.10 -18.30
CA PRO A 44 4.59 -1.32 -19.08
C PRO A 44 5.99 -1.80 -19.46
N ILE A 45 6.18 -3.13 -19.51
CA ILE A 45 7.41 -3.71 -20.04
C ILE A 45 7.53 -3.31 -21.50
N MET A 46 8.59 -2.55 -21.82
CA MET A 46 8.83 -2.03 -23.15
C MET A 46 9.72 -2.97 -23.98
N PRO A 47 9.71 -2.84 -25.33
CA PRO A 47 10.66 -3.53 -26.20
C PRO A 47 12.11 -3.23 -25.79
N ALA A 48 12.87 -4.27 -25.46
CA ALA A 48 14.28 -4.18 -25.08
C ALA A 48 15.20 -4.78 -26.15
N LEU A 49 16.31 -4.12 -26.42
CA LEU A 49 17.39 -4.57 -27.29
C LEU A 49 18.69 -4.65 -26.49
N PHE A 50 19.28 -5.84 -26.47
CA PHE A 50 20.62 -6.06 -25.94
C PHE A 50 21.61 -6.21 -27.10
N ARG A 51 22.54 -5.26 -27.18
CA ARG A 51 23.66 -5.31 -28.13
C ARG A 51 24.98 -5.33 -27.37
N LEU A 52 25.99 -5.87 -28.02
CA LEU A 52 27.36 -5.62 -27.61
C LEU A 52 27.68 -4.17 -27.99
N GLY A 53 28.01 -3.34 -27.01
CA GLY A 53 28.46 -1.97 -27.24
C GLY A 53 29.96 -1.88 -27.43
N ASP A 54 30.40 -0.77 -28.00
CA ASP A 54 31.82 -0.45 -28.11
C ASP A 54 32.38 -0.14 -26.71
N GLU A 55 33.68 -0.36 -26.52
CA GLU A 55 34.34 -0.13 -25.21
C GLU A 55 34.21 1.32 -24.73
N SER A 56 34.05 2.28 -25.65
CA SER A 56 33.81 3.69 -25.35
C SER A 56 32.45 3.98 -24.71
N GLU A 57 31.49 3.06 -24.81
CA GLU A 57 30.15 3.20 -24.25
C GLU A 57 30.03 2.61 -22.84
N PHE A 58 31.09 1.99 -22.32
CA PHE A 58 31.04 1.31 -21.01
C PHE A 58 31.02 2.33 -19.87
N GLN A 59 29.89 2.41 -19.17
CA GLN A 59 29.71 3.32 -18.03
C GLN A 59 29.80 2.62 -16.68
N TYR A 60 29.40 1.35 -16.61
CA TYR A 60 29.31 0.60 -15.35
C TYR A 60 29.92 -0.80 -15.51
N LEU A 61 30.63 -1.23 -14.47
CA LEU A 61 31.05 -2.62 -14.30
C LEU A 61 30.11 -3.31 -13.31
N THR A 62 29.29 -4.23 -13.80
CA THR A 62 28.41 -5.04 -12.94
C THR A 62 29.10 -6.35 -12.55
N LEU A 63 29.17 -6.63 -11.26
CA LEU A 63 29.81 -7.83 -10.71
C LEU A 63 28.83 -8.60 -9.85
N ARG A 64 28.69 -9.90 -10.12
CA ARG A 64 27.94 -10.81 -9.26
C ARG A 64 28.89 -11.46 -8.26
N VAL A 65 28.55 -11.33 -6.99
CA VAL A 65 29.34 -11.87 -5.87
C VAL A 65 28.52 -12.88 -5.09
N ASN A 66 29.20 -13.75 -4.34
CA ASN A 66 28.53 -14.71 -3.47
C ASN A 66 27.75 -13.98 -2.36
N THR A 67 26.63 -14.58 -1.94
CA THR A 67 25.80 -14.04 -0.85
C THR A 67 26.62 -13.81 0.41
N GLY A 68 26.54 -12.60 0.97
CA GLY A 68 27.29 -12.20 2.16
C GLY A 68 28.71 -11.67 1.90
N ALA A 69 29.27 -11.86 0.69
CA ALA A 69 30.62 -11.42 0.34
C ALA A 69 30.68 -10.00 -0.27
N GLY A 70 29.56 -9.26 -0.28
CA GLY A 70 29.46 -7.98 -0.99
C GLY A 70 30.46 -6.93 -0.53
N VAL A 71 30.53 -6.69 0.79
CA VAL A 71 31.42 -5.67 1.38
C VAL A 71 32.89 -6.04 1.18
N GLU A 72 33.25 -7.30 1.44
CA GLU A 72 34.61 -7.80 1.23
C GLU A 72 35.04 -7.66 -0.23
N SER A 73 34.17 -8.04 -1.17
CA SER A 73 34.43 -7.92 -2.61
C SER A 73 34.59 -6.46 -3.02
N ALA A 74 33.75 -5.55 -2.53
CA ALA A 74 33.84 -4.12 -2.81
C ALA A 74 35.17 -3.52 -2.32
N LEU A 75 35.65 -3.93 -1.13
CA LEU A 75 36.95 -3.49 -0.61
C LEU A 75 38.11 -4.04 -1.46
N ALA A 76 38.05 -5.31 -1.86
CA ALA A 76 39.06 -5.91 -2.73
C ALA A 76 39.11 -5.22 -4.11
N LEU A 77 37.95 -4.89 -4.66
CA LEU A 77 37.82 -4.14 -5.92
C LEU A 77 38.35 -2.72 -5.78
N LYS A 78 38.03 -2.01 -4.70
CA LYS A 78 38.55 -0.67 -4.41
C LYS A 78 40.08 -0.65 -4.42
N ASN A 79 40.71 -1.56 -3.68
CA ASN A 79 42.17 -1.65 -3.63
C ASN A 79 42.79 -1.94 -5.01
N THR A 80 42.10 -2.74 -5.82
CA THR A 80 42.54 -3.06 -7.18
C THR A 80 42.37 -1.85 -8.11
N TRP A 81 41.24 -1.14 -8.00
CA TRP A 81 40.92 0.05 -8.78
C TRP A 81 41.92 1.17 -8.54
N GLU A 82 42.22 1.49 -7.28
CA GLU A 82 43.18 2.53 -6.91
C GLU A 82 44.59 2.25 -7.44
N ARG A 83 44.96 0.97 -7.62
CA ARG A 83 46.23 0.56 -8.23
C ARG A 83 46.23 0.68 -9.75
N LEU A 84 45.11 0.38 -10.40
CA LEU A 84 45.02 0.34 -11.86
C LEU A 84 44.76 1.73 -12.46
N VAL A 85 43.96 2.56 -11.78
CA VAL A 85 43.51 3.87 -12.26
C VAL A 85 43.69 4.93 -11.17
N PRO A 86 44.94 5.31 -10.85
CA PRO A 86 45.21 6.29 -9.80
C PRO A 86 44.61 7.66 -10.18
N GLY A 87 43.97 8.31 -9.20
CA GLY A 87 43.37 9.64 -9.37
C GLY A 87 41.89 9.65 -9.79
N THR A 88 41.29 8.49 -10.08
CA THR A 88 39.84 8.37 -10.33
C THR A 88 39.17 7.79 -9.08
N PRO A 89 38.15 8.45 -8.51
CA PRO A 89 37.46 7.92 -7.33
C PRO A 89 36.77 6.59 -7.65
N PHE A 90 36.82 5.65 -6.70
CA PHE A 90 36.09 4.40 -6.79
C PHE A 90 34.66 4.61 -6.30
N GLU A 91 33.73 4.76 -7.24
CA GLU A 91 32.29 4.87 -6.96
C GLU A 91 31.61 3.53 -7.21
N TYR A 92 30.82 3.08 -6.24
CA TYR A 92 30.05 1.85 -6.33
C TYR A 92 28.77 1.98 -5.52
N PHE A 93 27.79 1.14 -5.83
CA PHE A 93 26.55 1.02 -5.09
C PHE A 93 26.16 -0.46 -5.03
N PHE A 94 25.53 -0.86 -3.93
CA PHE A 94 24.95 -2.19 -3.87
C PHE A 94 23.61 -2.21 -4.59
N GLN A 95 23.30 -3.35 -5.21
CA GLN A 95 22.00 -3.53 -5.87
C GLN A 95 20.82 -3.29 -4.92
N ASN A 96 20.96 -3.64 -3.64
CA ASN A 96 19.92 -3.40 -2.63
C ASN A 96 19.67 -1.91 -2.38
N GLU A 97 20.71 -1.06 -2.45
CA GLU A 97 20.56 0.39 -2.23
C GLU A 97 19.75 1.03 -3.36
N VAL A 98 19.97 0.57 -4.60
CA VAL A 98 19.17 1.00 -5.77
C VAL A 98 17.70 0.62 -5.59
N PHE A 99 17.42 -0.61 -5.14
CA PHE A 99 16.06 -1.03 -4.85
C PHE A 99 15.43 -0.25 -3.69
N GLU A 100 16.17 -0.05 -2.60
CA GLU A 100 15.68 0.71 -1.44
C GLU A 100 15.34 2.16 -1.82
N GLN A 101 16.18 2.81 -2.62
CA GLN A 101 15.90 4.17 -3.12
C GLN A 101 14.60 4.20 -3.93
N PHE A 102 14.41 3.25 -4.84
CA PHE A 102 13.16 3.12 -5.61
C PHE A 102 11.93 2.95 -4.71
N PHE A 103 12.03 2.09 -3.68
CA PHE A 103 10.94 1.89 -2.71
C PHE A 103 10.69 3.10 -1.82
N GLN A 104 11.72 3.88 -1.47
CA GLN A 104 11.58 5.10 -0.69
C GLN A 104 10.82 6.18 -1.47
N GLU A 105 11.11 6.33 -2.76
CA GLU A 105 10.41 7.27 -3.65
C GLU A 105 8.93 6.89 -3.81
N SER A 106 8.64 5.59 -4.00
CA SER A 106 7.26 5.06 -4.03
C SER A 106 6.54 5.18 -2.66
N GLY A 107 7.28 5.27 -1.56
CA GLY A 107 6.74 5.34 -0.20
C GLY A 107 5.98 6.63 0.12
N GLY A 108 6.20 7.71 -0.65
CA GLY A 108 5.54 9.00 -0.43
C GLY A 108 4.01 8.93 -0.54
N ILE A 109 3.52 8.26 -1.58
CA ILE A 109 2.08 8.08 -1.84
C ILE A 109 1.42 7.30 -0.70
N THR A 110 2.03 6.19 -0.28
CA THR A 110 1.56 5.37 0.84
C THR A 110 1.42 6.20 2.12
N ARG A 111 2.38 7.08 2.40
CA ARG A 111 2.36 7.93 3.60
C ARG A 111 1.22 8.95 3.58
N VAL A 112 0.96 9.58 2.43
CA VAL A 112 -0.14 10.55 2.26
C VAL A 112 -1.50 9.85 2.43
N PHE A 113 -1.72 8.73 1.74
CA PHE A 113 -2.97 7.98 1.87
C PHE A 113 -3.21 7.45 3.28
N THR A 114 -2.15 6.99 3.96
CA THR A 114 -2.26 6.55 5.36
C THR A 114 -2.65 7.72 6.27
N PHE A 115 -2.06 8.90 6.07
CA PHE A 115 -2.39 10.09 6.85
C PHE A 115 -3.85 10.52 6.64
N VAL A 116 -4.32 10.56 5.39
CA VAL A 116 -5.72 10.87 5.05
C VAL A 116 -6.68 9.83 5.66
N ALA A 117 -6.33 8.55 5.60
CA ALA A 117 -7.13 7.48 6.20
C ALA A 117 -7.25 7.63 7.73
N ILE A 118 -6.16 7.97 8.42
CA ILE A 118 -6.18 8.23 9.87
C ILE A 118 -7.09 9.42 10.20
N ILE A 119 -6.98 10.52 9.46
CA ILE A 119 -7.85 11.70 9.66
C ILE A 119 -9.31 11.34 9.42
N ALA A 120 -9.62 10.64 8.32
CA ALA A 120 -10.97 10.23 7.99
C ALA A 120 -11.57 9.32 9.08
N LEU A 121 -10.76 8.41 9.65
CA LEU A 121 -11.15 7.58 10.77
C LEU A 121 -11.44 8.40 12.03
N LEU A 122 -10.59 9.36 12.38
CA LEU A 122 -10.80 10.24 13.53
C LEU A 122 -12.08 11.07 13.39
N ILE A 123 -12.32 11.66 12.22
CA ILE A 123 -13.54 12.42 11.93
C ILE A 123 -14.77 11.51 12.02
N SER A 124 -14.68 10.28 11.51
CA SER A 124 -15.76 9.29 11.61
C SER A 124 -16.06 8.94 13.07
N CYS A 125 -15.03 8.74 13.90
CA CYS A 125 -15.17 8.51 15.34
C CYS A 125 -15.82 9.69 16.06
N LEU A 126 -15.47 10.94 15.70
CA LEU A 126 -16.11 12.15 16.25
C LEU A 126 -17.59 12.26 15.85
N GLY A 127 -17.92 11.93 14.60
CA GLY A 127 -19.31 11.87 14.12
C GLY A 127 -20.13 10.82 14.87
N LEU A 128 -19.58 9.60 15.00
CA LEU A 128 -20.19 8.53 15.79
C LEU A 128 -20.35 8.92 17.26
N PHE A 129 -19.34 9.58 17.84
CA PHE A 129 -19.40 10.12 19.20
C PHE A 129 -20.57 11.10 19.38
N GLY A 130 -20.73 12.05 18.44
CA GLY A 130 -21.82 13.03 18.48
C GLY A 130 -23.20 12.36 18.39
N LEU A 131 -23.36 11.46 17.43
CA LEU A 131 -24.61 10.72 17.23
C LEU A 131 -24.95 9.80 18.40
N ALA A 132 -23.96 9.12 18.97
CA ALA A 132 -24.14 8.25 20.14
C ALA A 132 -24.55 9.07 21.36
N SER A 133 -23.87 10.19 21.63
CA SER A 133 -24.17 11.08 22.75
C SER A 133 -25.60 11.63 22.68
N GLN A 134 -26.01 12.16 21.53
CA GLN A 134 -27.37 12.68 21.33
C GLN A 134 -28.44 11.59 21.48
N ASN A 135 -28.22 10.41 20.90
CA ASN A 135 -29.16 9.30 21.02
C ASN A 135 -29.32 8.82 22.47
N ILE A 136 -28.21 8.72 23.21
CA ILE A 136 -28.25 8.30 24.62
C ILE A 136 -28.94 9.38 25.47
N ALA A 137 -28.63 10.67 25.25
CA ALA A 137 -29.26 11.78 25.96
C ALA A 137 -30.79 11.80 25.74
N SER A 138 -31.25 11.60 24.49
CA SER A 138 -32.70 11.55 24.18
C SER A 138 -33.44 10.39 24.86
N ARG A 139 -32.74 9.32 25.23
CA ARG A 139 -33.31 8.12 25.87
C ARG A 139 -32.89 7.97 27.33
N LEU A 140 -32.31 9.02 27.91
CA LEU A 140 -31.67 8.93 29.22
C LEU A 140 -32.69 8.62 30.33
N LYS A 141 -33.92 9.15 30.24
CA LYS A 141 -35.02 8.80 31.18
C LYS A 141 -35.32 7.30 31.16
N GLU A 142 -35.47 6.71 29.98
CA GLU A 142 -35.74 5.27 29.81
C GLU A 142 -34.58 4.41 30.35
N ILE A 143 -33.34 4.80 30.05
CA ILE A 143 -32.13 4.09 30.46
C ILE A 143 -31.94 4.17 31.98
N SER A 144 -32.14 5.34 32.57
CA SER A 144 -32.03 5.57 34.03
C SER A 144 -33.07 4.77 34.81
N ILE A 145 -34.33 4.71 34.33
CA ILE A 145 -35.38 3.88 34.95
C ILE A 145 -34.97 2.40 34.91
N ARG A 146 -34.52 1.90 33.75
CA ARG A 146 -34.05 0.50 33.62
C ARG A 146 -32.88 0.18 34.54
N LYS A 147 -31.94 1.12 34.72
CA LYS A 147 -30.81 0.97 35.63
C LYS A 147 -31.25 0.87 37.09
N VAL A 148 -32.19 1.71 37.53
CA VAL A 148 -32.77 1.66 38.89
C VAL A 148 -33.54 0.36 39.11
N LEU A 149 -34.19 -0.17 38.06
CA LEU A 149 -34.84 -1.48 38.06
C LEU A 149 -33.86 -2.67 38.01
N GLY A 150 -32.54 -2.44 38.10
CA GLY A 150 -31.53 -3.49 38.20
C GLY A 150 -30.87 -3.92 36.88
N ALA A 151 -31.09 -3.20 35.78
CA ALA A 151 -30.39 -3.50 34.53
C ALA A 151 -28.88 -3.27 34.66
N SER A 152 -28.08 -4.24 34.22
CA SER A 152 -26.62 -4.15 34.26
C SER A 152 -26.08 -3.18 33.20
N VAL A 153 -25.04 -2.42 33.55
CA VAL A 153 -24.37 -1.47 32.65
C VAL A 153 -23.90 -2.15 31.33
N PRO A 154 -23.31 -3.36 31.35
CA PRO A 154 -22.93 -4.05 30.11
C PRO A 154 -24.11 -4.36 29.19
N HIS A 155 -25.28 -4.67 29.73
CA HIS A 155 -26.47 -4.97 28.93
C HIS A 155 -26.97 -3.71 28.19
N ILE A 156 -26.95 -2.56 28.85
CA ILE A 156 -27.30 -1.28 28.25
C ILE A 156 -26.29 -0.90 27.15
N THR A 157 -25.00 -1.09 27.41
CA THR A 157 -23.93 -0.85 26.42
C THR A 157 -24.07 -1.74 25.19
N LEU A 158 -24.36 -3.04 25.37
CA LEU A 158 -24.57 -3.97 24.26
C LEU A 158 -25.79 -3.58 23.41
N MET A 159 -26.89 -3.18 24.05
CA MET A 159 -28.10 -2.75 23.35
C MET A 159 -27.87 -1.48 22.53
N ALA A 160 -27.09 -0.53 23.07
CA ALA A 160 -26.67 0.67 22.36
C ALA A 160 -25.74 0.33 21.17
N ASN A 161 -24.70 -0.48 21.40
CA ASN A 161 -23.76 -0.90 20.37
C ASN A 161 -24.45 -1.61 19.19
N ARG A 162 -25.41 -2.50 19.45
CA ARG A 162 -26.07 -3.28 18.41
C ARG A 162 -26.68 -2.42 17.30
N ARG A 163 -27.28 -1.28 17.64
CA ARG A 163 -27.88 -0.37 16.65
C ARG A 163 -26.83 0.28 15.75
N PHE A 164 -25.72 0.73 16.33
CA PHE A 164 -24.62 1.33 15.58
C PHE A 164 -23.85 0.30 14.75
N LEU A 165 -23.63 -0.89 15.29
CA LEU A 165 -23.00 -1.99 14.54
C LEU A 165 -23.84 -2.41 13.33
N LEU A 166 -25.17 -2.36 13.43
CA LEU A 166 -26.06 -2.62 12.29
C LEU A 166 -25.91 -1.54 11.22
N LEU A 167 -25.90 -0.26 11.60
CA LEU A 167 -25.64 0.86 10.68
C LEU A 167 -24.26 0.74 10.00
N LEU A 168 -23.21 0.41 10.76
CA LEU A 168 -21.88 0.17 10.24
C LEU A 168 -21.84 -1.03 9.28
N SER A 169 -22.60 -2.08 9.56
CA SER A 169 -22.69 -3.26 8.69
C SER A 169 -23.35 -2.92 7.35
N ILE A 170 -24.45 -2.15 7.37
CA ILE A 170 -25.08 -1.67 6.14
C ILE A 170 -24.10 -0.78 5.36
N GLY A 171 -23.42 0.14 6.04
CA GLY A 171 -22.40 0.99 5.45
C GLY A 171 -21.26 0.17 4.82
N ALA A 172 -20.78 -0.87 5.50
CA ALA A 172 -19.73 -1.76 5.01
C ALA A 172 -20.17 -2.48 3.72
N VAL A 173 -21.38 -3.05 3.69
CA VAL A 173 -21.92 -3.74 2.52
C VAL A 173 -22.02 -2.82 1.30
N VAL A 174 -22.38 -1.55 1.49
CA VAL A 174 -22.43 -0.56 0.39
C VAL A 174 -21.03 -0.05 0.03
N ALA A 175 -20.16 0.12 1.02
CA ALA A 175 -18.81 0.63 0.82
C ALA A 175 -17.90 -0.38 0.10
N THR A 176 -18.08 -1.69 0.32
CA THR A 176 -17.25 -2.73 -0.33
C THR A 176 -17.27 -2.63 -1.86
N PRO A 177 -18.42 -2.71 -2.55
CA PRO A 177 -18.46 -2.64 -4.02
C PRO A 177 -18.02 -1.27 -4.53
N LEU A 178 -18.41 -0.19 -3.84
CA LEU A 178 -18.02 1.16 -4.25
C LEU A 178 -16.50 1.36 -4.17
N SER A 179 -15.90 0.95 -3.06
CA SER A 179 -14.45 1.02 -2.85
C SER A 179 -13.70 0.11 -3.81
N TYR A 180 -14.22 -1.09 -4.09
CA TYR A 180 -13.63 -2.00 -5.06
C TYR A 180 -13.63 -1.38 -6.46
N LEU A 181 -14.74 -0.81 -6.91
CA LEU A 181 -14.83 -0.17 -8.24
C LEU A 181 -13.87 1.01 -8.36
N ILE A 182 -13.86 1.91 -7.39
CA ILE A 182 -12.99 3.10 -7.40
C ILE A 182 -11.51 2.70 -7.38
N MET A 183 -11.13 1.77 -6.51
CA MET A 183 -9.74 1.31 -6.44
C MET A 183 -9.36 0.53 -7.69
N ASN A 184 -10.28 -0.24 -8.25
CA ASN A 184 -10.03 -0.96 -9.49
C ASN A 184 -9.73 0.02 -10.64
N THR A 185 -10.55 1.06 -10.82
CA THR A 185 -10.32 2.06 -11.86
C THR A 185 -9.04 2.86 -11.63
N LEU A 186 -8.79 3.29 -10.38
CA LEU A 186 -7.57 4.05 -10.07
C LEU A 186 -6.30 3.23 -10.29
N LEU A 187 -6.30 1.96 -9.90
CA LEU A 187 -5.15 1.09 -10.09
C LEU A 187 -4.95 0.71 -11.57
N ASP A 188 -6.01 0.58 -12.36
CA ASP A 188 -5.90 0.35 -13.81
C ASP A 188 -5.29 1.55 -14.54
N ASP A 189 -5.60 2.78 -14.10
CA ASP A 189 -5.07 4.01 -14.70
C ASP A 189 -3.59 4.27 -14.34
N ILE A 190 -3.17 3.87 -13.14
CA ILE A 190 -1.83 4.19 -12.60
C ILE A 190 -0.83 3.03 -12.80
N TYR A 191 -1.27 1.77 -12.67
CA TYR A 191 -0.38 0.62 -12.63
C TYR A 191 -0.72 -0.41 -13.72
N THR A 192 0.22 -0.61 -14.66
CA THR A 192 0.06 -1.64 -15.71
C THR A 192 0.07 -3.06 -15.13
N TYR A 193 0.91 -3.29 -14.12
CA TYR A 193 1.01 -4.56 -13.40
C TYR A 193 0.63 -4.34 -11.95
N ARG A 194 -0.55 -4.82 -11.56
CA ARG A 194 -1.09 -4.66 -10.21
C ARG A 194 -1.44 -5.99 -9.57
N MET A 195 -1.27 -6.05 -8.25
CA MET A 195 -1.87 -7.13 -7.46
C MET A 195 -3.38 -6.91 -7.37
N SER A 196 -4.14 -7.99 -7.54
CA SER A 196 -5.58 -7.98 -7.30
C SER A 196 -5.87 -7.58 -5.85
N ILE A 197 -6.88 -6.72 -5.65
CA ILE A 197 -7.31 -6.30 -4.32
C ILE A 197 -7.90 -7.51 -3.59
N GLY A 198 -7.12 -8.05 -2.64
CA GLY A 198 -7.52 -9.20 -1.84
C GLY A 198 -8.66 -8.87 -0.86
N PRO A 199 -9.54 -9.82 -0.54
CA PRO A 199 -10.57 -9.66 0.51
C PRO A 199 -9.98 -9.32 1.89
N SER A 200 -8.73 -9.70 2.13
CA SER A 200 -8.01 -9.47 3.39
C SER A 200 -7.92 -7.98 3.76
N SER A 201 -7.71 -7.10 2.79
CA SER A 201 -7.61 -5.65 3.03
C SER A 201 -8.92 -5.08 3.55
N PHE A 202 -10.05 -5.51 2.97
CA PHE A 202 -11.39 -5.10 3.43
C PHE A 202 -11.69 -5.64 4.82
N ILE A 203 -11.38 -6.92 5.07
CA ILE A 203 -11.57 -7.53 6.39
C ILE A 203 -10.79 -6.75 7.45
N PHE A 204 -9.51 -6.44 7.20
CA PHE A 204 -8.69 -5.69 8.13
C PHE A 204 -9.25 -4.29 8.40
N ALA A 205 -9.64 -3.56 7.35
CA ALA A 205 -10.25 -2.24 7.48
C ALA A 205 -11.55 -2.27 8.31
N TYR A 206 -12.44 -3.23 8.02
CA TYR A 206 -13.68 -3.36 8.78
C TYR A 206 -13.45 -3.78 10.22
N VAL A 207 -12.54 -4.71 10.50
CA VAL A 207 -12.20 -5.08 11.87
C VAL A 207 -11.73 -3.84 12.65
N LEU A 208 -10.86 -3.03 12.06
CA LEU A 208 -10.37 -1.81 12.68
C LEU A 208 -11.49 -0.81 12.97
N VAL A 209 -12.38 -0.54 11.99
CA VAL A 209 -13.53 0.36 12.15
C VAL A 209 -14.53 -0.13 13.20
N PHE A 210 -14.80 -1.43 13.22
CA PHE A 210 -15.74 -2.02 14.19
C PHE A 210 -15.18 -1.98 15.60
N ILE A 211 -13.88 -2.21 15.78
CA ILE A 211 -13.20 -2.09 17.08
C ILE A 211 -13.24 -0.65 17.57
N THR A 212 -12.85 0.32 16.74
CA THR A 212 -12.82 1.73 17.15
C THR A 212 -14.22 2.23 17.49
N ALA A 213 -15.22 1.95 16.65
CA ALA A 213 -16.59 2.34 16.91
C ALA A 213 -17.15 1.72 18.19
N SER A 214 -16.92 0.42 18.41
CA SER A 214 -17.37 -0.28 19.62
C SER A 214 -16.77 0.32 20.89
N LEU A 215 -15.48 0.69 20.84
CA LEU A 215 -14.77 1.32 21.95
C LEU A 215 -15.29 2.74 22.22
N THR A 216 -15.50 3.54 21.16
CA THR A 216 -16.05 4.89 21.27
C THR A 216 -17.44 4.87 21.89
N ILE A 217 -18.32 3.98 21.45
CA ILE A 217 -19.69 3.90 22.00
C ILE A 217 -19.67 3.38 23.44
N ALA A 218 -18.85 2.36 23.72
CA ALA A 218 -18.74 1.80 25.07
C ALA A 218 -18.30 2.86 26.10
N THR A 219 -17.31 3.68 25.75
CA THR A 219 -16.85 4.77 26.62
C THR A 219 -17.93 5.83 26.85
N GLN A 220 -18.74 6.16 25.83
CA GLN A 220 -19.86 7.11 25.98
C GLN A 220 -20.96 6.57 26.88
N VAL A 221 -21.40 5.33 26.63
CA VAL A 221 -22.45 4.71 27.43
C VAL A 221 -22.01 4.62 28.89
N TYR A 222 -20.76 4.21 29.13
CA TYR A 222 -20.20 4.15 30.47
C TYR A 222 -20.22 5.53 31.16
N LYS A 223 -19.69 6.57 30.50
CA LYS A 223 -19.61 7.93 31.07
C LYS A 223 -20.98 8.51 31.40
N LEU A 224 -21.96 8.36 30.51
CA LEU A 224 -23.32 8.87 30.70
C LEU A 224 -24.05 8.13 31.83
N ILE A 225 -23.88 6.81 31.91
CA ILE A 225 -24.51 5.99 32.95
C ILE A 225 -23.84 6.17 34.33
N SER A 226 -22.53 6.43 34.38
CA SER A 226 -21.80 6.64 35.64
C SER A 226 -22.11 7.98 36.30
N THR A 227 -22.63 8.95 35.55
CA THR A 227 -23.08 10.24 36.09
C THR A 227 -24.33 10.00 36.93
N ASN A 228 -24.40 10.56 38.15
CA ASN A 228 -25.37 10.17 39.17
C ASN A 228 -26.82 10.40 38.68
N PRO A 229 -27.65 9.34 38.50
CA PRO A 229 -29.00 9.48 37.94
C PRO A 229 -29.90 10.37 38.80
N VAL A 230 -29.58 10.51 40.08
CA VAL A 230 -30.32 11.34 41.05
C VAL A 230 -30.17 12.84 40.75
N GLU A 231 -29.04 13.31 40.23
CA GLU A 231 -28.90 14.72 39.83
C GLU A 231 -29.65 15.05 38.55
N VAL A 232 -29.74 14.09 37.62
CA VAL A 232 -30.45 14.28 36.35
C VAL A 232 -31.97 14.25 36.53
N LEU A 233 -32.48 13.52 37.52
CA LEU A 233 -33.90 13.50 37.88
C LEU A 233 -34.31 14.64 38.84
N ARG A 234 -33.35 15.29 39.51
CA ARG A 234 -33.62 16.39 40.47
C ARG A 234 -33.48 17.78 39.86
N ASN A 235 -32.88 17.90 38.67
CA ASN A 235 -32.75 19.16 37.94
C ASN A 235 -33.90 19.41 36.92
N GLU A 236 -34.99 18.66 37.03
CA GLU A 236 -36.34 18.99 36.56
C GLU A 236 -37.31 18.90 37.76
#